data_AF-A0A7L5YLU9-F1
#
_entry.id   AF-A0A7L5YLU9-F1
#
_cell.length_a   1.000
_cell.length_b   1.000
_cell.length_c   1.000
_cell.angle_alpha   90.00
_cell.angle_beta   90.00
_cell.angle_gamma   90.00
#
_symmetry.space_group_name_H-M   'P 1'
#
loop_
_entity.id
_entity.type
_entity.pdbx_description
1 polymer ?
#
loop_
_entity_poly.entity_id
_entity_poly.type
_entity_poly.pdbx_seq_one_letter_code
_entity_poly.pdbx_strand_id
1 'polypeptide(L)'
;MTTDYVIVGTSWAERFRAGAARFPAQAEFYARLFAGDAGYELIQTFQAYPHLGPLTWPDDTAELTFRLFDHPTIYVFKKAGAP
;
A
#
# COMPACT_ATOMS: atom_id res chain seq x y z
N MET A 1 3.51 18.54 -14.16
CA MET A 1 2.34 17.80 -13.67
C MET A 1 2.50 17.59 -12.18
N THR A 2 1.57 18.08 -11.36
CA THR A 2 1.53 17.79 -9.92
C THR A 2 0.57 16.63 -9.69
N THR A 3 0.96 15.66 -8.87
CA THR A 3 0.10 14.54 -8.48
C THR A 3 -0.54 14.86 -7.12
N ASP A 4 -1.87 14.81 -7.05
CA ASP A 4 -2.59 15.12 -5.80
C ASP A 4 -2.87 13.87 -4.95
N TYR A 5 -2.96 12.71 -5.61
CA TYR A 5 -3.22 11.42 -4.96
C TYR A 5 -2.24 10.35 -5.42
N VAL A 6 -1.80 9.53 -4.47
CA VAL A 6 -1.00 8.33 -4.73
C VAL A 6 -1.79 7.13 -4.23
N ILE A 7 -2.07 6.19 -5.11
CA ILE A 7 -2.82 4.96 -4.79
C ILE A 7 -1.87 3.78 -4.93
N VAL A 8 -1.73 3.00 -3.86
CA VAL A 8 -0.73 1.92 -3.77
C VAL A 8 -1.41 0.66 -3.25
N GLY A 9 -1.20 -0.47 -3.93
CA GLY A 9 -1.56 -1.79 -3.38
C GLY A 9 -0.42 -2.38 -2.54
N THR A 10 -0.74 -3.26 -1.58
CA THR A 10 0.22 -4.04 -0.76
C THR A 10 1.37 -4.62 -1.58
N SER A 11 1.07 -5.04 -2.81
CA SER A 11 2.03 -5.58 -3.77
C SER A 11 3.26 -4.71 -4.01
N TRP A 12 3.11 -3.40 -4.08
CA TRP A 12 4.20 -2.51 -4.46
C TRP A 12 5.13 -2.20 -3.29
N ALA A 13 4.58 -2.00 -2.10
CA ALA A 13 5.37 -1.78 -0.90
C ALA A 13 6.27 -2.99 -0.57
N GLU A 14 5.71 -4.20 -0.65
CA GLU A 14 6.46 -5.43 -0.37
C GLU A 14 7.50 -5.75 -1.47
N ARG A 15 7.11 -5.60 -2.75
CA ARG A 15 8.03 -5.88 -3.88
C ARG A 15 9.24 -4.96 -3.92
N PHE A 16 9.06 -3.66 -3.70
CA PHE A 16 10.20 -2.74 -3.73
C PHE A 16 11.10 -2.86 -2.50
N ARG A 17 10.56 -3.26 -1.35
CA ARG A 17 11.38 -3.65 -0.20
C ARG A 17 12.25 -4.88 -0.53
N ALA A 18 11.66 -5.94 -1.07
CA ALA A 18 12.40 -7.14 -1.45
C ALA A 18 13.40 -6.91 -2.60
N GLY A 19 13.06 -6.01 -3.54
CA GLY A 19 13.86 -5.67 -4.72
C GLY A 19 14.75 -4.43 -4.57
N ALA A 20 15.03 -3.95 -3.35
CA ALA A 20 15.67 -2.64 -3.12
C ALA A 20 17.03 -2.50 -3.82
N ALA A 21 17.84 -3.56 -3.88
CA ALA A 21 19.12 -3.55 -4.59
C ALA A 21 18.98 -3.29 -6.09
N ARG A 22 17.85 -3.71 -6.68
CA ARG A 22 17.56 -3.53 -8.11
C ARG A 22 16.84 -2.21 -8.40
N PHE A 23 16.02 -1.73 -7.45
CA PHE A 23 15.15 -0.56 -7.59
C PHE A 23 15.26 0.39 -6.39
N PRO A 24 16.45 0.97 -6.13
CA PRO A 24 16.72 1.70 -4.89
C PRO A 24 15.87 2.96 -4.74
N ALA A 25 15.68 3.72 -5.83
CA ALA A 25 14.88 4.94 -5.81
C ALA A 25 13.39 4.66 -5.47
N GLN A 26 12.82 3.60 -6.04
CA GLN A 26 11.44 3.20 -5.74
C GLN A 26 11.32 2.71 -4.29
N ALA A 27 12.26 1.89 -3.83
CA ALA A 27 12.29 1.40 -2.46
C ALA A 27 12.33 2.54 -1.44
N GLU A 28 13.19 3.54 -1.66
CA GLU A 28 13.28 4.74 -0.83
C GLU A 28 11.98 5.55 -0.88
N PHE A 29 11.42 5.78 -2.08
CA PHE A 29 10.15 6.49 -2.23
C PHE A 29 9.02 5.85 -1.40
N TYR A 30 8.81 4.53 -1.54
CA TYR A 30 7.77 3.84 -0.78
C TYR A 30 8.08 3.82 0.73
N ALA A 31 9.34 3.64 1.12
CA ALA A 31 9.71 3.72 2.53
C ALA A 31 9.33 5.08 3.14
N ARG A 32 9.67 6.18 2.45
CA ARG A 32 9.31 7.54 2.86
C ARG A 32 7.80 7.81 2.79
N LEU A 33 7.11 7.30 1.77
CA LEU A 33 5.66 7.45 1.63
C LEU A 33 4.92 6.86 2.82
N PHE A 34 5.26 5.63 3.21
CA PHE A 34 4.65 4.97 4.36
C PHE A 34 5.14 5.51 5.70
N ALA A 35 6.30 6.17 5.76
CA ALA A 35 6.78 6.88 6.95
C ALA A 35 6.15 8.27 7.13
N GLY A 36 5.44 8.81 6.12
CA GLY A 36 4.90 10.17 6.13
C GLY A 36 5.88 11.25 5.65
N ASP A 37 7.09 10.86 5.21
CA ASP A 37 8.19 11.76 4.83
C ASP A 37 8.24 12.09 3.33
N ALA A 38 7.21 11.69 2.57
CA ALA A 38 7.12 11.93 1.12
C ALA A 38 6.26 13.14 0.74
N GLY A 39 5.73 13.91 1.70
CA GLY A 39 4.81 15.02 1.43
C GLY A 39 3.40 14.57 1.05
N TYR A 40 3.02 13.36 1.46
CA TYR A 40 1.67 12.82 1.35
C TYR A 40 1.23 12.22 2.68
N GLU A 41 -0.06 12.27 2.94
CA GLU A 41 -0.71 11.72 4.13
C GLU A 41 -1.59 10.55 3.71
N LEU A 42 -1.52 9.44 4.46
CA LEU A 42 -2.42 8.31 4.27
C LEU A 42 -3.82 8.72 4.73
N ILE A 43 -4.75 8.86 3.80
CA ILE A 43 -6.12 9.31 4.09
C ILE A 43 -7.12 8.16 4.12
N GLN A 44 -6.81 7.02 3.50
CA GLN A 44 -7.70 5.87 3.46
C GLN A 44 -6.93 4.57 3.25
N THR A 45 -7.36 3.52 3.95
CA THR A 45 -6.96 2.14 3.70
C THR A 45 -8.21 1.32 3.38
N PHE A 46 -8.17 0.56 2.30
CA PHE A 46 -9.18 -0.43 1.96
C PHE A 46 -8.58 -1.81 2.16
N GLN A 47 -9.17 -2.58 3.06
CA GLN A 47 -8.80 -3.95 3.33
C GLN A 47 -10.08 -4.77 3.46
N ALA A 48 -10.23 -5.76 2.59
CA ALA A 48 -11.43 -6.58 2.51
C ALA A 48 -11.06 -8.02 2.88
N TYR A 49 -11.33 -8.38 4.12
CA TYR A 49 -11.15 -9.76 4.57
C TYR A 49 -12.28 -10.65 4.06
N PRO A 50 -11.99 -11.93 3.74
CA PRO A 50 -13.00 -12.92 3.46
C PRO A 50 -13.96 -13.04 4.65
N HIS A 51 -15.26 -13.03 4.35
CA HIS A 51 -16.29 -13.09 5.36
C HIS A 51 -17.48 -13.92 4.90
N LEU A 52 -18.17 -14.51 5.88
CA LEU A 52 -19.45 -15.19 5.68
C LEU A 52 -20.40 -14.74 6.78
N GLY A 53 -21.29 -13.80 6.44
CA GLY A 53 -22.14 -13.14 7.44
C GLY A 53 -21.28 -12.42 8.48
N PRO A 54 -21.48 -12.67 9.80
CA PRO A 54 -20.70 -12.02 10.85
C PRO A 54 -19.30 -12.64 11.06
N LEU A 55 -18.97 -13.73 10.38
CA LEU A 55 -17.67 -14.39 10.50
C LEU A 55 -16.67 -13.76 9.54
N THR A 56 -15.48 -13.42 10.03
CA THR A 56 -14.40 -12.84 9.25
C THR A 56 -13.11 -13.60 9.50
N TRP A 57 -12.36 -13.89 8.43
CA TRP A 57 -11.06 -14.56 8.50
C TRP A 57 -9.94 -13.58 8.10
N PRO A 58 -9.06 -13.18 9.03
CA PRO A 58 -7.86 -12.43 8.68
C PRO A 58 -6.95 -13.27 7.79
N ASP A 59 -6.58 -12.72 6.64
CA ASP A 59 -5.73 -13.37 5.64
C ASP A 59 -4.39 -12.63 5.44
N ASP A 60 -3.97 -11.82 6.42
CA ASP A 60 -2.72 -11.05 6.36
C ASP A 60 -1.48 -11.96 6.22
N THR A 61 -1.59 -13.22 6.67
CA THR A 61 -0.54 -14.24 6.57
C THR A 61 -0.73 -15.19 5.39
N ALA A 62 -1.69 -14.93 4.49
CA ALA A 62 -1.86 -15.72 3.30
C ALA A 62 -0.64 -15.62 2.37
N GLU A 63 -0.51 -16.62 1.50
CA GLU A 63 0.54 -16.65 0.48
C GLU A 63 0.53 -15.34 -0.34
N LEU A 64 1.72 -14.89 -0.74
CA LEU A 64 1.89 -13.57 -1.34
C LEU A 64 0.95 -13.35 -2.52
N THR A 65 0.87 -14.28 -3.48
CA THR A 65 0.04 -14.09 -4.68
C THR A 65 -1.42 -13.84 -4.36
N PHE A 66 -1.96 -14.47 -3.31
CA PHE A 66 -3.32 -14.22 -2.84
C PHE A 66 -3.50 -12.77 -2.36
N ARG A 67 -2.55 -12.25 -1.58
CA ARG A 67 -2.54 -10.85 -1.14
C ARG A 67 -2.19 -9.86 -2.25
N LEU A 68 -1.69 -10.32 -3.41
CA LEU A 68 -1.39 -9.47 -4.57
C LEU A 68 -2.58 -9.33 -5.53
N PHE A 69 -3.29 -10.43 -5.79
CA PHE A 69 -4.25 -10.50 -6.89
C PHE A 69 -5.69 -10.65 -6.42
N ASP A 70 -5.93 -11.49 -5.41
CA ASP A 70 -7.27 -11.77 -4.93
C ASP A 70 -7.71 -10.72 -3.90
N HIS A 71 -6.94 -10.55 -2.82
CA HIS A 71 -7.26 -9.67 -1.71
C HIS A 71 -6.15 -8.64 -1.41
N PRO A 72 -5.89 -7.68 -2.31
CA PRO A 72 -4.93 -6.63 -2.04
C PRO A 72 -5.47 -5.59 -1.05
N THR A 73 -4.65 -5.22 -0.05
CA THR A 73 -4.88 -3.97 0.69
C THR A 73 -4.51 -2.78 -0.20
N ILE A 74 -5.38 -1.78 -0.26
CA ILE A 74 -5.17 -0.54 -1.02
C ILE A 74 -4.99 0.62 -0.06
N TYR A 75 -3.93 1.39 -0.28
CA TYR A 75 -3.60 2.60 0.45
C TYR A 75 -3.80 3.81 -0.47
N VAL A 76 -4.54 4.80 0.01
CA VAL A 76 -4.75 6.07 -0.69
C VAL A 76 -4.11 7.19 0.11
N PHE A 77 -3.16 7.86 -0.53
CA PHE A 77 -2.46 8.99 0.03
C PHE A 77 -2.90 10.28 -0.69
N LYS A 78 -3.13 11.36 0.06
CA LYS A 78 -3.37 12.72 -0.48
C LYS A 78 -2.14 13.57 -0.22
N LYS A 79 -1.81 14.45 -1.16
CA LYS A 79 -0.72 15.42 -0.98
C LYS A 79 -0.94 16.26 0.28
N ALA A 80 0.07 16.34 1.14
CA ALA A 80 0.02 17.10 2.38
C ALA A 80 -0.14 18.60 2.09
N GLY A 81 -1.02 19.28 2.83
CA GLY A 81 -1.32 20.71 2.64
C GLY A 81 -2.07 21.05 1.35
N ALA A 82 -2.62 20.05 0.63
CA ALA A 82 -3.59 20.31 -0.43
C ALA A 82 -4.93 20.78 0.19
N PRO A 83 -5.59 21.80 -0.40
CA PRO A 83 -6.83 22.37 0.13
C PRO A 83 -7.97 21.34 0.24
#